data_AF-A0A9E4X571-F1
#
_entry.id   AF-A0A9E4X571-F1
#
_cell.length_a   1.000
_cell.length_b   1.000
_cell.length_c   1.000
_cell.angle_alpha   90.00
_cell.angle_beta   90.00
_cell.angle_gamma   90.00
#
_symmetry.space_group_name_H-M   'P 1'
#
loop_
_entity.id
_entity.type
_entity.pdbx_description
1 polymer ?
#
loop_
_entity_poly.entity_id
_entity_poly.type
_entity_poly.pdbx_seq_one_letter_code
_entity_poly.pdbx_strand_id
1 'polypeptide(L)'
;MKRGQNLIVDDTAGLEEIVGGYRENKRGIDAYARTMGYEPDRSRKGFDTVEDAREFVESFTPWDLFGDRDVTVEPEARPILD
;
A
#
# COMPACT_ATOMS: atom_id res chain seq x y z
N MET A 1 9.39 -13.65 12.13
CA MET A 1 8.27 -13.34 11.22
C MET A 1 8.51 -11.95 10.65
N LYS A 2 8.53 -11.78 9.33
CA LYS A 2 8.50 -10.43 8.74
C LYS A 2 7.03 -9.99 8.78
N ARG A 3 6.74 -8.91 9.48
CA ARG A 3 5.40 -8.30 9.52
C ARG A 3 5.29 -7.30 8.36
N GLY A 4 4.09 -7.16 7.80
CA GLY A 4 3.83 -6.28 6.68
C GLY A 4 2.35 -6.28 6.35
N GLN A 5 1.94 -5.29 5.57
CA GLN A 5 0.58 -5.13 5.10
C GLN A 5 0.61 -4.70 3.65
N ASN A 6 -0.30 -5.25 2.86
CA ASN A 6 -0.54 -4.83 1.49
C ASN A 6 -1.80 -3.97 1.46
N LEU A 7 -1.75 -2.93 0.65
CA LEU A 7 -2.93 -2.21 0.21
C LEU A 7 -3.45 -2.88 -1.06
N ILE A 8 -4.71 -3.30 -1.00
CA ILE A 8 -5.38 -4.05 -2.06
C ILE A 8 -6.57 -3.23 -2.55
N VAL A 9 -6.77 -3.18 -3.86
CA VAL A 9 -8.00 -2.70 -4.48
C VAL A 9 -8.76 -3.91 -5.02
N ASP A 10 -10.06 -3.98 -4.78
CA ASP A 10 -10.95 -4.93 -5.46
C ASP A 10 -11.59 -4.17 -6.62
N ASP A 11 -11.24 -4.53 -7.85
CA ASP A 11 -11.91 -3.96 -9.02
C ASP A 11 -13.32 -4.55 -9.17
N THR A 12 -14.20 -3.84 -9.89
CA THR A 12 -15.59 -4.28 -10.16
C THR A 12 -15.66 -5.66 -10.84
N ALA A 13 -14.57 -6.15 -11.44
CA ALA A 13 -14.43 -7.49 -11.97
C ALA A 13 -14.19 -8.59 -10.91
N GLY A 14 -14.12 -8.25 -9.62
CA GLY A 14 -13.77 -9.18 -8.52
C GLY A 14 -12.29 -9.58 -8.55
N LEU A 15 -11.43 -8.68 -9.02
CA LEU A 15 -9.99 -8.88 -9.07
C LEU A 15 -9.33 -8.03 -7.98
N GLU A 16 -8.75 -8.72 -7.01
CA GLU A 16 -7.92 -8.12 -5.98
C GLU A 16 -6.52 -7.80 -6.54
N GLU A 17 -6.20 -6.53 -6.69
CA GLU A 17 -4.87 -6.07 -7.09
C GLU A 17 -4.12 -5.39 -5.94
N ILE A 18 -2.86 -5.78 -5.77
CA ILE A 18 -1.98 -5.11 -4.81
C ILE A 18 -1.51 -3.80 -5.42
N VAL A 19 -1.96 -2.70 -4.82
CA VAL A 19 -1.65 -1.33 -5.24
C VAL A 19 -0.60 -0.66 -4.35
N GLY A 20 -0.17 -1.32 -3.28
CA GLY A 20 0.93 -0.86 -2.45
C GLY A 20 1.11 -1.71 -1.22
N GLY A 21 2.00 -1.27 -0.33
CA GLY A 21 2.18 -1.90 0.96
C GLY A 21 3.46 -1.50 1.65
N TYR A 22 3.62 -2.02 2.86
CA TYR A 22 4.84 -1.88 3.63
C TYR A 22 5.28 -3.20 4.25
N ARG A 23 6.58 -3.28 4.54
CA ARG A 23 7.20 -4.44 5.18
C ARG A 23 8.19 -3.99 6.26
N GLU A 24 8.12 -4.65 7.40
CA GLU A 24 9.07 -4.46 8.48
C GLU A 24 10.37 -5.23 8.18
N ASN A 25 11.50 -4.53 8.25
CA ASN A 25 12.84 -5.09 8.13
C ASN A 25 13.68 -4.78 9.37
N LYS A 26 14.85 -5.43 9.49
CA LYS A 26 15.79 -5.20 10.61
C LYS A 26 16.32 -3.75 10.71
N ARG A 27 16.09 -2.92 9.70
CA ARG A 27 16.61 -1.54 9.56
C ARG A 27 15.50 -0.48 9.55
N GLY A 28 14.27 -0.86 9.88
CA GLY A 28 13.08 -0.01 9.74
C GLY A 28 12.10 -0.59 8.73
N ILE A 29 11.15 0.23 8.31
CA ILE A 29 10.04 -0.19 7.46
C ILE A 29 10.26 0.29 6.03
N ASP A 30 10.05 -0.59 5.07
CA ASP A 30 10.06 -0.23 3.65
C ASP A 30 8.60 -0.12 3.18
N ALA A 31 8.25 0.97 2.51
CA ALA A 31 6.95 1.16 1.90
C ALA A 31 7.07 1.33 0.38
N TYR A 32 6.02 0.94 -0.34
CA TYR A 32 5.91 1.15 -1.78
C TYR A 32 4.46 1.37 -2.20
N ALA A 33 4.26 2.26 -3.17
CA ALA A 33 2.99 2.48 -3.86
C ALA A 33 3.13 2.11 -5.34
N ARG A 34 2.09 1.49 -5.92
CA ARG A 34 2.03 1.10 -7.32
C ARG A 34 1.19 2.16 -8.05
N THR A 35 1.87 3.02 -8.80
CA THR A 35 1.29 4.10 -9.62
C THR A 35 1.52 3.83 -11.11
N MET A 36 0.78 4.52 -12.00
CA MET A 36 1.00 4.44 -13.46
C MET A 36 2.36 5.05 -13.81
N GLY A 37 3.27 4.23 -14.34
CA GLY A 37 4.60 4.68 -14.80
C GLY A 37 5.76 4.19 -13.94
N TYR A 38 6.94 4.77 -14.14
CA TYR A 38 8.14 4.52 -13.33
C TYR A 38 8.48 5.79 -12.55
N GLU A 39 8.13 5.81 -11.27
CA GLU A 39 8.48 6.87 -10.34
C GLU A 39 9.35 6.28 -9.22
N PRO A 40 10.63 6.63 -9.11
CA PRO A 40 11.50 6.10 -8.06
C PRO A 40 11.08 6.56 -6.66
N ASP A 41 10.41 7.72 -6.55
CA ASP A 41 9.91 8.28 -5.28
C ASP A 41 8.76 7.48 -4.65
N ARG A 42 8.14 6.54 -5.38
CA ARG A 42 7.04 5.71 -4.83
C ARG A 42 7.50 4.57 -3.92
N SER A 43 8.81 4.43 -3.70
CA SER A 43 9.36 3.46 -2.76
C SER A 43 10.37 4.13 -1.84
N ARG A 44 10.03 4.15 -0.55
CA ARG A 44 10.88 4.72 0.50
C ARG A 44 11.16 3.65 1.56
N LYS A 45 12.38 3.69 2.09
CA LYS A 45 12.89 2.71 3.06
C LYS A 45 13.33 3.42 4.33
N GLY A 46 13.27 2.71 5.44
CA GLY A 46 13.72 3.23 6.73
C GLY A 46 12.70 4.12 7.43
N PHE A 47 11.41 3.86 7.23
CA PHE A 47 10.36 4.44 8.06
C PHE A 47 10.50 3.92 9.50
N ASP A 48 10.30 4.83 10.46
CA ASP A 48 10.38 4.53 11.90
C ASP A 48 9.13 3.81 12.42
N THR A 49 7.96 4.10 11.84
CA THR A 49 6.67 3.53 12.26
C THR A 49 5.85 3.01 11.08
N VAL A 50 4.93 2.09 11.40
CA VAL A 50 3.98 1.54 10.43
C VAL A 50 3.00 2.60 9.94
N GLU A 51 2.58 3.52 10.81
CA GLU A 51 1.71 4.64 10.45
C GLU A 51 2.38 5.52 9.38
N ASP A 52 3.64 5.92 9.55
CA ASP A 52 4.36 6.76 8.57
C ASP A 52 4.50 6.05 7.21
N ALA A 53 4.80 4.75 7.25
CA ALA A 53 4.88 3.91 6.06
C ALA A 53 3.52 3.76 5.34
N ARG A 54 2.44 3.65 6.10
CA ARG A 54 1.07 3.56 5.60
C ARG A 54 0.62 4.87 4.97
N GLU A 55 0.76 5.97 5.71
CA GLU A 55 0.40 7.32 5.27
C GLU A 55 1.15 7.70 3.98
N PHE A 56 2.42 7.30 3.87
CA PHE A 56 3.19 7.42 2.65
C PHE A 56 2.53 6.70 1.48
N VAL A 57 2.13 5.42 1.62
CA VAL A 57 1.47 4.68 0.52
C VAL A 57 0.15 5.33 0.13
N GLU A 58 -0.65 5.76 1.11
CA GLU A 58 -1.94 6.42 0.89
C GLU A 58 -1.79 7.77 0.20
N SER A 59 -0.70 8.51 0.48
CA SER A 59 -0.44 9.82 -0.13
C SER A 59 -0.24 9.78 -1.65
N PHE A 60 0.13 8.62 -2.21
CA PHE A 60 0.25 8.43 -3.66
C PHE A 60 -1.05 8.06 -4.35
N THR A 61 -2.13 7.84 -3.58
CA THR A 61 -3.43 7.41 -4.09
C THR A 61 -3.31 6.33 -5.17
N PRO A 62 -2.62 5.20 -4.91
CA PRO A 62 -2.29 4.21 -5.94
C PRO A 62 -3.52 3.50 -6.53
N TRP A 63 -4.70 3.66 -5.93
CA TRP A 63 -5.98 3.24 -6.48
C TRP A 63 -6.51 4.14 -7.60
N ASP A 64 -5.99 5.38 -7.77
CA ASP A 64 -6.41 6.30 -8.84
C ASP A 64 -6.26 5.68 -10.24
N LEU A 65 -5.32 4.73 -10.40
CA LEU A 65 -5.10 4.03 -11.67
C LEU A 65 -6.29 3.17 -12.09
N PHE A 66 -7.10 2.76 -11.12
CA PHE A 66 -8.27 1.90 -11.32
C PHE A 66 -9.53 2.73 -11.62
N GLY A 67 -9.42 4.06 -11.67
CA GLY A 67 -10.46 4.95 -12.22
C GLY A 67 -11.50 5.43 -11.21
N ASP A 68 -11.52 4.87 -10.00
CA ASP A 68 -12.38 5.33 -8.93
C ASP A 68 -11.72 6.48 -8.16
N ARG A 69 -12.36 7.66 -8.22
CA ARG A 69 -11.96 8.86 -7.45
C ARG A 69 -12.62 8.93 -6.07
N ASP A 70 -13.57 8.04 -5.80
CA ASP A 70 -14.36 7.98 -4.56
C ASP A 70 -14.00 6.75 -3.70
N VAL A 71 -12.74 6.27 -3.79
CA VAL A 71 -12.25 5.16 -2.96
C VAL A 71 -11.74 5.70 -1.63
N THR A 72 -12.23 5.13 -0.52
CA THR A 72 -11.73 5.41 0.83
C THR A 72 -10.93 4.21 1.31
N VAL A 73 -9.70 4.43 1.77
CA VAL A 73 -8.87 3.37 2.36
C VAL A 73 -9.49 2.93 3.68
N GLU A 74 -9.68 1.62 3.85
CA GLU A 74 -10.18 1.08 5.11
C GLU A 74 -9.13 1.24 6.23
N PRO A 75 -9.48 1.84 7.39
CA PRO A 75 -8.56 2.02 8.50
C PRO A 75 -8.17 0.69 9.15
N GLU A 76 -9.03 -0.32 9.09
CA GLU A 76 -8.78 -1.61 9.72
C GLU A 76 -8.09 -2.60 8.78
N ALA A 77 -7.01 -3.20 9.27
CA ALA A 77 -6.31 -4.28 8.61
C ALA A 77 -7.17 -5.55 8.63
N ARG A 78 -7.61 -6.03 7.46
CA ARG A 78 -8.24 -7.35 7.38
C ARG A 78 -7.15 -8.43 7.37
N PRO A 79 -7.27 -9.49 8.19
CA PRO A 79 -6.41 -10.65 8.04
C PRO A 79 -6.70 -11.29 6.67
N ILE A 80 -5.64 -11.67 5.95
CA ILE A 80 -5.78 -12.49 4.75
C ILE A 80 -6.33 -13.83 5.23
N LEU A 81 -7.59 -14.14 4.88
CA LEU A 81 -8.20 -15.43 5.19
C LEU A 81 -7.49 -16.49 4.33
N ASP A 82 -6.99 -17.54 4.99
CA ASP A 82 -6.40 -18.73 4.34
C ASP A 82 -7.49 -19.61 3.72
#